data_AF-A0A2P7QI83-F1
#
_entry.id   AF-A0A2P7QI83-F1
#
_cell.length_a   1.000
_cell.length_b   1.000
_cell.length_c   1.000
_cell.angle_alpha   90.00
_cell.angle_beta   90.00
_cell.angle_gamma   90.00
#
_symmetry.space_group_name_H-M   'P 1'
#
loop_
_entity.id
_entity.type
_entity.pdbx_description
1 polymer ?
#
loop_
_entity_poly.entity_id
_entity_poly.type
_entity_poly.pdbx_seq_one_letter_code
_entity_poly.pdbx_strand_id
1 'polypeptide(L)'
;MTTRSTQDTGAEQFGAFAISRYEGDAARCEQELLAACQRIFPGFDGGYLVPRLHTVTDPVLFVARVGLRLAAFKLAYRPRPTLLYSWLGGVDPESKRRGVAAHLMRKQHALTRHAGCAAIETRTRATITPMIMLNLRHGFEITGYGIDHQEAPAGRDATMRYAARLEEGKWIETGDLVAQGRTPERMFEMELTRIGDCNWPAAR
;
A
#
# COMPACT_ATOMS: atom_id res chain seq x y z
N MET A 1 -5.24 25.19 -20.07
CA MET A 1 -4.39 24.21 -19.34
C MET A 1 -3.50 24.99 -18.39
N THR A 2 -3.96 25.17 -17.16
CA THR A 2 -3.21 25.87 -16.12
C THR A 2 -2.18 24.88 -15.58
N THR A 3 -0.91 25.08 -15.92
CA THR A 3 0.22 24.43 -15.25
C THR A 3 0.09 24.72 -13.76
N ARG A 4 -0.33 23.73 -12.97
CA ARG A 4 -0.25 23.80 -11.51
C ARG A 4 1.23 23.89 -11.19
N SER A 5 1.65 25.10 -10.81
CA SER A 5 2.96 25.42 -10.27
C SER A 5 3.39 24.34 -9.28
N THR A 6 4.57 23.76 -9.49
CA THR A 6 5.30 22.98 -8.49
C THR A 6 5.57 23.87 -7.29
N GLN A 7 4.65 23.92 -6.34
CA GLN A 7 4.97 24.45 -5.03
C GLN A 7 5.77 23.39 -4.28
N ASP A 8 7.09 23.58 -4.26
CA ASP A 8 7.91 23.19 -3.13
C ASP A 8 7.29 23.87 -1.89
N THR A 9 6.35 23.17 -1.28
CA THR A 9 5.57 23.69 -0.16
C THR A 9 6.44 23.44 1.06
N GLY A 10 7.37 24.36 1.30
CA GLY A 10 8.18 24.56 2.50
C GLY A 10 8.64 23.29 3.22
N ALA A 11 9.95 22.99 3.19
CA ALA A 11 10.54 21.86 3.90
C ALA A 11 10.07 21.80 5.37
N GLU A 12 9.13 20.91 5.64
CA GLU A 12 8.64 20.63 6.98
C GLU A 12 9.62 19.69 7.67
N GLN A 13 9.75 19.81 8.98
CA GLN A 13 10.56 18.90 9.78
C GLN A 13 9.67 17.95 10.57
N PHE A 14 10.01 16.66 10.56
CA PHE A 14 9.42 15.66 11.44
C PHE A 14 10.54 14.86 12.12
N GLY A 15 10.87 15.20 13.36
CA GLY A 15 12.04 14.63 14.03
C GLY A 15 13.32 14.98 13.27
N ALA A 16 14.08 13.98 12.80
CA ALA A 16 15.28 14.20 11.99
C ALA A 16 15.01 14.17 10.47
N PHE A 17 13.74 14.12 10.06
CA PHE A 17 13.36 13.98 8.66
C PHE A 17 12.93 15.32 8.08
N ALA A 18 13.62 15.76 7.04
CA ALA A 18 13.15 16.84 6.17
C ALA A 18 12.08 16.28 5.22
N ILE A 19 10.87 16.81 5.31
CA ILE A 19 9.69 16.39 4.55
C ILE A 19 9.48 17.32 3.36
N SER A 20 9.30 16.74 2.17
CA SER A 20 8.95 17.49 0.95
C SER A 20 7.83 16.78 0.20
N ARG A 21 7.14 17.53 -0.65
CA ARG A 21 6.02 17.05 -1.47
C ARG A 21 6.22 17.45 -2.93
N TYR A 22 5.96 16.51 -3.83
CA TYR A 22 5.95 16.73 -5.28
C TYR A 22 4.58 16.32 -5.83
N GLU A 23 3.88 17.25 -6.47
CA GLU A 23 2.57 17.01 -7.11
C GLU A 23 2.67 17.21 -8.61
N GLY A 24 2.08 16.31 -9.38
CA GLY A 24 2.04 16.37 -10.85
C GLY A 24 3.36 16.00 -11.54
N ASP A 25 4.49 16.00 -10.82
CA ASP A 25 5.81 15.71 -11.38
C ASP A 25 6.70 14.94 -10.37
N ALA A 26 6.20 13.78 -9.91
CA ALA A 26 6.97 12.88 -9.05
C ALA A 26 8.18 12.24 -9.77
N ALA A 27 8.18 12.25 -11.11
CA ALA A 27 9.26 11.73 -11.94
C ALA A 27 10.60 12.47 -11.72
N ARG A 28 10.57 13.73 -11.25
CA ARG A 28 11.78 14.44 -10.78
C ARG A 28 12.59 13.67 -9.74
N CYS A 29 11.94 12.83 -8.95
CA CYS A 29 12.58 12.02 -7.92
C CYS A 29 12.86 10.59 -8.39
N GLU A 30 12.72 10.25 -9.68
CA GLU A 30 12.82 8.87 -10.18
C GLU A 30 14.09 8.15 -9.72
N GLN A 31 15.27 8.73 -9.97
CA GLN A 31 16.54 8.09 -9.63
C GLN A 31 16.66 7.83 -8.13
N GLU A 32 16.30 8.81 -7.32
CA GLU A 32 16.34 8.72 -5.86
C GLU A 32 15.31 7.71 -5.33
N LEU A 33 14.10 7.71 -5.91
CA LEU A 33 13.01 6.82 -5.55
C LEU A 33 13.35 5.37 -5.92
N LEU A 34 13.91 5.13 -7.11
CA LEU A 34 14.37 3.81 -7.55
C LEU A 34 15.46 3.29 -6.61
N ALA A 35 16.47 4.12 -6.30
CA ALA A 35 17.54 3.75 -5.38
C ALA A 35 17.02 3.46 -3.97
N ALA A 36 16.00 4.18 -3.49
CA ALA A 36 15.34 3.89 -2.23
C ALA A 36 14.54 2.58 -2.29
N CYS A 37 13.81 2.33 -3.37
CA CYS A 37 13.03 1.10 -3.55
C CYS A 37 13.93 -0.15 -3.55
N GLN A 38 15.03 -0.13 -4.28
CA GLN A 38 15.99 -1.25 -4.34
C GLN A 38 16.62 -1.55 -2.98
N ARG A 39 16.81 -0.53 -2.14
CA ARG A 39 17.33 -0.70 -0.77
C ARG A 39 16.27 -1.19 0.21
N ILE A 40 15.04 -0.70 0.09
CA ILE A 40 13.94 -1.00 1.04
C ILE A 40 13.29 -2.36 0.73
N PHE A 41 13.20 -2.72 -0.55
CA PHE A 41 12.53 -3.92 -1.03
C PHE A 41 13.54 -4.83 -1.74
N PRO A 42 13.96 -5.94 -1.11
CA PRO A 42 14.84 -6.92 -1.77
C PRO A 42 14.24 -7.41 -3.09
N GLY A 43 15.05 -7.41 -4.16
CA GLY A 43 14.63 -7.84 -5.49
C GLY A 43 13.69 -6.88 -6.23
N PHE A 44 13.64 -5.60 -5.83
CA PHE A 44 12.79 -4.62 -6.51
C PHE A 44 13.17 -4.44 -7.99
N ASP A 45 12.22 -4.73 -8.88
CA ASP A 45 12.36 -4.48 -10.31
C ASP A 45 12.03 -3.02 -10.65
N GLY A 46 13.00 -2.31 -11.23
CA GLY A 46 12.80 -0.93 -11.71
C GLY A 46 11.74 -0.82 -12.81
N GLY A 47 11.53 -1.90 -13.59
CA GLY A 47 10.48 -1.98 -14.61
C GLY A 47 9.06 -1.85 -14.05
N TYR A 48 8.86 -2.15 -12.76
CA TYR A 48 7.58 -1.92 -12.08
C TYR A 48 7.29 -0.43 -11.83
N LEU A 49 8.34 0.35 -11.50
CA LEU A 49 8.20 1.74 -11.07
C LEU A 49 8.34 2.72 -12.23
N VAL A 50 9.46 2.66 -12.95
CA VAL A 50 9.91 3.73 -13.85
C VAL A 50 8.89 4.02 -14.96
N PRO A 51 8.43 3.03 -15.76
CA PRO A 51 7.47 3.31 -16.82
C PRO A 51 6.13 3.84 -16.29
N ARG A 52 5.71 3.33 -15.13
CA ARG A 52 4.44 3.73 -14.51
C ARG A 52 4.50 5.14 -13.94
N LEU A 53 5.63 5.55 -13.36
CA LEU A 53 5.80 6.89 -12.79
C LEU A 53 5.54 8.01 -13.81
N HIS A 54 5.88 7.77 -15.08
CA HIS A 54 5.66 8.71 -16.20
C HIS A 54 4.26 8.66 -16.82
N THR A 55 3.46 7.65 -16.51
CA THR A 55 2.16 7.42 -17.17
C THR A 55 0.97 7.57 -16.24
N VAL A 56 1.19 7.53 -14.92
CA VAL A 56 0.14 7.73 -13.93
C VAL A 56 -0.36 9.17 -13.91
N THR A 57 -1.67 9.35 -13.75
CA THR A 57 -2.30 10.67 -13.68
C THR A 57 -2.11 11.29 -12.30
N ASP A 58 -1.70 12.56 -12.26
CA ASP A 58 -1.53 13.38 -11.05
C ASP A 58 -0.76 12.65 -9.93
N PRO A 59 0.49 12.23 -10.16
CA PRO A 59 1.26 11.59 -9.11
C PRO A 59 1.51 12.56 -7.97
N VAL A 60 1.41 12.05 -6.73
CA VAL A 60 1.76 12.80 -5.52
C VAL A 60 2.74 11.99 -4.71
N LEU A 61 3.92 12.56 -4.52
CA LEU A 61 5.01 11.96 -3.77
C LEU A 61 5.30 12.78 -2.53
N PHE A 62 5.22 12.15 -1.37
CA PHE A 62 5.86 12.65 -0.17
C PHE A 62 7.18 11.93 0.04
N VAL A 63 8.20 12.70 0.40
CA VAL A 63 9.52 12.20 0.75
C VAL A 63 9.92 12.67 2.13
N ALA A 64 10.70 11.85 2.81
CA ALA A 64 11.36 12.15 4.07
C ALA A 64 12.85 11.86 3.91
N ARG A 65 13.68 12.90 4.05
CA ARG A 65 15.14 12.79 3.89
C ARG A 65 15.86 12.95 5.22
N VAL A 66 16.95 12.20 5.38
CA VAL A 66 17.96 12.42 6.43
C VAL A 66 19.24 12.82 5.73
N GLY A 67 19.65 14.09 5.89
CA GLY A 67 20.66 14.69 5.02
C GLY A 67 20.24 14.62 3.55
N LEU A 68 21.10 14.06 2.70
CA LEU A 68 20.84 13.89 1.27
C LEU A 68 20.13 12.57 0.92
N ARG A 69 19.88 11.68 1.89
CA ARG A 69 19.33 10.34 1.63
C ARG A 69 17.82 10.33 1.79
N LEU A 70 17.11 9.83 0.77
CA LEU A 70 15.70 9.43 0.87
C LEU A 70 15.53 8.26 1.83
N ALA A 71 15.05 8.57 3.04
CA ALA A 71 14.91 7.63 4.14
C ALA A 71 13.49 7.05 4.23
N ALA A 72 12.48 7.77 3.76
CA ALA A 72 11.14 7.22 3.57
C ALA A 72 10.40 7.97 2.47
N PHE A 73 9.40 7.32 1.88
CA PHE A 73 8.55 7.94 0.89
C PHE A 73 7.14 7.34 0.89
N LYS A 74 6.19 8.09 0.33
CA LYS A 74 4.83 7.65 0.08
C LYS A 74 4.35 8.26 -1.24
N LEU A 75 4.17 7.40 -2.24
CA LEU A 75 3.76 7.72 -3.60
C LEU A 75 2.31 7.31 -3.82
N ALA A 76 1.52 8.21 -4.37
CA ALA A 76 0.16 7.96 -4.86
C ALA A 76 -0.03 8.52 -6.26
N TYR A 77 -1.13 8.14 -6.89
CA TYR A 77 -1.62 8.75 -8.12
C TYR A 77 -3.15 8.66 -8.18
N ARG A 78 -3.76 9.34 -9.14
CA ARG A 78 -5.22 9.43 -9.29
C ARG A 78 -5.70 8.58 -10.46
N PRO A 79 -6.08 7.29 -10.27
CA PRO A 79 -6.62 6.48 -11.35
C PRO A 79 -7.99 6.97 -11.85
N ARG A 80 -8.75 7.67 -11.01
CA ARG A 80 -10.07 8.24 -11.32
C ARG A 80 -10.26 9.55 -10.54
N PRO A 81 -11.08 10.50 -11.00
CA PRO A 81 -11.20 11.83 -10.40
C PRO A 81 -11.42 11.84 -8.87
N THR A 82 -12.20 10.89 -8.35
CA THR A 82 -12.61 10.83 -6.94
C THR A 82 -11.79 9.86 -6.08
N LEU A 83 -10.76 9.22 -6.64
CA LEU A 83 -9.98 8.18 -5.96
C LEU A 83 -8.49 8.49 -6.00
N LEU A 84 -7.86 8.57 -4.83
CA LEU A 84 -6.40 8.56 -4.71
C LEU A 84 -5.93 7.14 -4.42
N TYR A 85 -5.08 6.57 -5.28
CA TYR A 85 -4.48 5.27 -5.04
C TYR A 85 -3.10 5.44 -4.39
N SER A 86 -3.00 5.07 -3.10
CA SER A 86 -1.74 4.96 -2.35
C SER A 86 -0.93 3.77 -2.88
N TRP A 87 -0.15 4.04 -3.92
CA TRP A 87 0.52 3.05 -4.74
C TRP A 87 1.70 2.37 -4.06
N LEU A 88 2.70 3.15 -3.62
CA LEU A 88 3.96 2.61 -3.12
C LEU A 88 4.45 3.43 -1.94
N GLY A 89 5.02 2.78 -0.93
CA GLY A 89 5.61 3.49 0.20
C GLY A 89 6.59 2.61 0.94
N GLY A 90 7.67 3.23 1.40
CA GLY A 90 8.78 2.53 2.03
C GLY A 90 9.44 3.37 3.11
N VAL A 91 10.02 2.68 4.09
CA VAL A 91 10.89 3.29 5.10
C VAL A 91 12.17 2.46 5.11
N ASP A 92 13.29 3.15 4.95
CA ASP A 92 14.63 2.61 5.10
C ASP A 92 14.74 1.86 6.45
N PRO A 93 15.30 0.64 6.48
CA PRO A 93 15.43 -0.15 7.71
C PRO A 93 16.02 0.63 8.89
N GLU A 94 17.01 1.48 8.65
CA GLU A 94 17.67 2.31 9.68
C GLU A 94 16.75 3.42 10.23
N SER A 95 15.70 3.75 9.48
CA SER A 95 14.74 4.82 9.80
C SER A 95 13.39 4.30 10.31
N LYS A 96 13.22 2.97 10.44
CA LYS A 96 12.00 2.34 10.96
C LYS A 96 11.77 2.69 12.44
N ARG A 97 10.51 2.52 12.88
CA ARG A 97 10.06 2.74 14.28
C ARG A 97 10.23 4.19 14.79
N ARG A 98 10.39 5.16 13.90
CA ARG A 98 10.50 6.60 14.22
C ARG A 98 9.25 7.40 13.83
N GLY A 99 8.13 6.72 13.57
CA GLY A 99 6.85 7.35 13.22
C GLY A 99 6.74 7.94 11.80
N VAL A 100 7.81 7.92 11.00
CA VAL A 100 7.83 8.60 9.68
C VAL A 100 6.79 8.05 8.71
N ALA A 101 6.58 6.73 8.65
CA ALA A 101 5.53 6.13 7.83
C ALA A 101 4.13 6.66 8.17
N ALA A 102 3.81 6.72 9.46
CA ALA A 102 2.54 7.24 9.96
C ALA A 102 2.37 8.74 9.69
N HIS A 103 3.46 9.50 9.76
CA HIS A 103 3.46 10.91 9.39
C HIS A 103 3.16 11.09 7.90
N LEU A 104 3.89 10.39 7.01
CA LEU A 104 3.66 10.45 5.57
C LEU A 104 2.24 9.98 5.18
N MET A 105 1.71 8.95 5.86
CA MET A 105 0.34 8.48 5.65
C MET A 105 -0.70 9.58 5.96
N ARG A 106 -0.56 10.26 7.11
CA ARG A 106 -1.46 11.36 7.49
C ARG A 106 -1.41 12.52 6.50
N LYS A 107 -0.21 12.85 5.99
CA LYS A 107 -0.04 13.88 4.95
C LYS A 107 -0.79 13.51 3.67
N GLN A 108 -0.68 12.25 3.24
CA GLN A 108 -1.41 11.75 2.08
C GLN A 108 -2.93 11.74 2.30
N HIS A 109 -3.42 11.41 3.49
CA HIS A 109 -4.86 11.47 3.83
C HIS A 109 -5.38 12.92 3.94
N ALA A 110 -4.52 13.88 4.30
CA ALA A 110 -4.92 15.28 4.33
C ALA A 110 -5.17 15.81 2.90
N LEU A 111 -4.40 15.36 1.92
CA LEU A 111 -4.61 15.74 0.52
C LEU A 111 -5.97 15.31 -0.03
N THR A 112 -6.42 14.10 0.29
CA THR A 112 -7.72 13.61 -0.21
C THR A 112 -8.88 14.42 0.33
N ARG A 113 -8.82 14.81 1.62
CA ARG A 113 -9.85 15.66 2.26
C ARG A 113 -10.01 17.02 1.60
N HIS A 114 -8.93 17.59 1.05
CA HIS A 114 -8.96 18.92 0.43
C HIS A 114 -9.18 18.90 -1.09
N ALA A 115 -8.95 17.77 -1.76
CA ALA A 115 -8.98 17.66 -3.23
C ALA A 115 -10.31 17.17 -3.81
N GLY A 116 -11.39 17.09 -3.01
CA GLY A 116 -12.68 16.52 -3.46
C GLY A 116 -12.60 15.02 -3.81
N CYS A 117 -11.56 14.33 -3.36
CA CYS A 117 -11.44 12.88 -3.50
C CYS A 117 -12.31 12.21 -2.42
N ALA A 118 -13.21 11.34 -2.84
CA ALA A 118 -14.12 10.63 -1.95
C ALA A 118 -13.43 9.49 -1.20
N ALA A 119 -12.36 8.91 -1.76
CA ALA A 119 -11.70 7.73 -1.20
C ALA A 119 -10.18 7.73 -1.41
N ILE A 120 -9.50 6.98 -0.53
CA ILE A 120 -8.13 6.54 -0.69
C ILE A 120 -8.08 5.01 -0.65
N GLU A 121 -7.38 4.40 -1.60
CA GLU A 121 -7.22 2.95 -1.67
C GLU A 121 -5.74 2.56 -1.66
N THR A 122 -5.45 1.38 -1.17
CA THR A 122 -4.12 0.76 -1.28
C THR A 122 -4.28 -0.76 -1.36
N ARG A 123 -3.27 -1.42 -1.92
CA ARG A 123 -3.16 -2.88 -1.90
C ARG A 123 -1.86 -3.27 -1.22
N THR A 124 -1.92 -4.29 -0.39
CA THR A 124 -0.74 -4.85 0.27
C THR A 124 -0.88 -6.36 0.33
N ARG A 125 0.25 -7.07 0.30
CA ARG A 125 0.25 -8.54 0.43
C ARG A 125 -0.03 -8.90 1.89
N ALA A 126 -0.76 -10.00 2.11
CA ALA A 126 -1.05 -10.53 3.45
C ALA A 126 0.21 -10.74 4.30
N THR A 127 1.33 -11.06 3.65
CA THR A 127 2.64 -11.29 4.27
C THR A 127 3.33 -10.01 4.76
N ILE A 128 2.87 -8.81 4.37
CA ILE A 128 3.45 -7.53 4.79
C ILE A 128 2.66 -6.98 6.00
N THR A 129 2.66 -7.75 7.09
CA THR A 129 1.93 -7.43 8.33
C THR A 129 2.15 -6.00 8.85
N PRO A 130 3.38 -5.43 8.85
CA PRO A 130 3.57 -4.05 9.30
C PRO A 130 2.80 -3.01 8.48
N MET A 131 2.60 -3.25 7.18
CA MET A 131 1.82 -2.37 6.31
C MET A 131 0.33 -2.51 6.57
N ILE A 132 -0.17 -3.73 6.78
CA ILE A 132 -1.56 -3.97 7.17
C ILE A 132 -1.88 -3.24 8.46
N MET A 133 -1.04 -3.41 9.49
CA MET A 133 -1.21 -2.73 10.77
C MET A 133 -1.15 -1.21 10.65
N LEU A 134 -0.26 -0.67 9.81
CA LEU A 134 -0.19 0.76 9.53
C LEU A 134 -1.50 1.26 8.89
N ASN A 135 -2.00 0.56 7.87
CA ASN A 135 -3.22 0.92 7.17
C ASN A 135 -4.43 0.94 8.13
N LEU A 136 -4.64 -0.14 8.90
CA LEU A 136 -5.75 -0.23 9.85
C LEU A 136 -5.72 0.88 10.90
N ARG A 137 -4.52 1.18 11.45
CA ARG A 137 -4.34 2.29 12.42
C ARG A 137 -4.65 3.67 11.84
N HIS A 138 -4.60 3.81 10.51
CA HIS A 138 -4.87 5.07 9.82
C HIS A 138 -6.24 5.11 9.14
N GLY A 139 -7.15 4.21 9.54
CA GLY A 139 -8.55 4.24 9.15
C GLY A 139 -8.83 3.63 7.77
N PHE A 140 -7.92 2.81 7.26
CA PHE A 140 -8.27 1.92 6.16
C PHE A 140 -9.11 0.76 6.67
N GLU A 141 -10.07 0.34 5.85
CA GLU A 141 -10.84 -0.88 6.03
C GLU A 141 -10.39 -1.91 4.98
N ILE A 142 -10.44 -3.20 5.34
CA ILE A 142 -10.20 -4.28 4.39
C ILE A 142 -11.51 -4.49 3.62
N THR A 143 -11.54 -4.09 2.35
CA THR A 143 -12.76 -4.12 1.52
C THR A 143 -12.76 -5.23 0.46
N GLY A 144 -11.69 -6.01 0.37
CA GLY A 144 -11.57 -7.14 -0.55
C GLY A 144 -10.18 -7.76 -0.57
N TYR A 145 -10.04 -8.84 -1.34
CA TYR A 145 -8.76 -9.51 -1.60
C TYR A 145 -8.56 -9.69 -3.12
N GLY A 146 -7.33 -9.93 -3.51
CA GLY A 146 -6.97 -10.28 -4.89
C GLY A 146 -5.86 -11.32 -4.88
N ILE A 147 -5.80 -12.12 -5.93
CA ILE A 147 -4.76 -13.13 -6.15
C ILE A 147 -3.78 -12.50 -7.14
N ASP A 148 -2.47 -12.55 -6.85
CA ASP A 148 -1.47 -12.07 -7.80
C ASP A 148 -1.57 -12.91 -9.08
N HIS A 149 -1.98 -12.30 -10.19
CA HIS A 149 -2.23 -12.98 -11.47
C HIS A 149 -0.98 -13.59 -12.13
N GLN A 150 0.21 -13.39 -11.57
CA GLN A 150 1.41 -14.10 -12.01
C GLN A 150 1.36 -15.59 -11.65
N GLU A 151 0.45 -15.98 -10.76
CA GLU A 151 0.21 -17.36 -10.32
C GLU A 151 -1.29 -17.66 -10.35
N ALA A 152 -1.91 -17.61 -11.54
CA ALA A 152 -3.17 -18.32 -11.74
C ALA A 152 -2.83 -19.70 -12.33
N PRO A 153 -2.54 -20.72 -11.51
CA PRO A 153 -2.01 -22.00 -11.98
C PRO A 153 -3.01 -22.75 -12.88
N ALA A 154 -4.30 -22.42 -12.82
CA ALA A 154 -5.35 -23.31 -13.29
C ALA A 154 -6.11 -22.88 -14.56
N GLY A 155 -5.65 -21.86 -15.29
CA GLY A 155 -6.28 -21.45 -16.55
C GLY A 155 -7.66 -20.81 -16.39
N ARG A 156 -8.32 -20.48 -17.51
CA ARG A 156 -9.58 -19.70 -17.53
C ARG A 156 -10.80 -20.42 -16.94
N ASP A 157 -10.72 -21.73 -16.72
CA ASP A 157 -11.84 -22.57 -16.26
C ASP A 157 -11.77 -22.89 -14.75
N ALA A 158 -10.91 -22.21 -14.01
CA ALA A 158 -10.75 -22.42 -12.59
C ALA A 158 -11.76 -21.60 -11.76
N THR A 159 -12.38 -22.25 -10.77
CA THR A 159 -13.30 -21.63 -9.82
C THR A 159 -12.63 -21.47 -8.46
N MET A 160 -12.85 -20.34 -7.79
CA MET A 160 -12.43 -20.16 -6.39
C MET A 160 -13.46 -20.83 -5.47
N ARG A 161 -13.05 -21.84 -4.70
CA ARG A 161 -13.83 -22.39 -3.60
C ARG A 161 -13.42 -21.69 -2.31
N TYR A 162 -14.35 -20.93 -1.78
CA TYR A 162 -14.22 -20.25 -0.50
C TYR A 162 -14.81 -21.10 0.63
N ALA A 163 -14.12 -21.17 1.77
CA ALA A 163 -14.67 -21.69 3.02
C ALA A 163 -14.28 -20.78 4.18
N ALA A 164 -15.23 -20.49 5.06
CA ALA A 164 -14.99 -19.83 6.33
C ALA A 164 -15.44 -20.74 7.47
N ARG A 165 -14.62 -20.88 8.50
CA ARG A 165 -14.88 -21.74 9.67
C ARG A 165 -14.53 -21.01 10.95
N LEU A 166 -15.25 -21.32 12.02
CA LEU A 166 -14.92 -20.90 13.37
C LEU A 166 -14.43 -22.13 14.14
N GLU A 167 -13.15 -22.17 14.49
CA GLU A 167 -12.51 -23.28 15.21
C GLU A 167 -11.69 -22.71 16.38
N GLU A 168 -11.92 -23.21 17.60
CA GLU A 168 -11.15 -22.80 18.80
C GLU A 168 -11.10 -21.27 19.05
N GLY A 169 -12.16 -20.54 18.71
CA GLY A 169 -12.21 -19.07 18.85
C GLY A 169 -11.40 -18.32 17.77
N LYS A 170 -10.99 -19.02 16.71
CA LYS A 170 -10.33 -18.48 15.53
C LYS A 170 -11.28 -18.52 14.36
N TRP A 171 -11.29 -17.44 13.59
CA TRP A 171 -11.96 -17.39 12.30
C TRP A 171 -10.94 -17.74 11.21
N ILE A 172 -11.19 -18.83 10.50
CA ILE A 172 -10.31 -19.36 9.46
C ILE A 172 -11.02 -19.22 8.12
N GLU A 173 -10.44 -18.45 7.20
CA GLU A 173 -10.89 -18.39 5.80
C GLU A 173 -9.88 -19.06 4.89
N THR A 174 -10.37 -19.86 3.95
CA THR A 174 -9.55 -20.47 2.91
C THR A 174 -10.15 -20.23 1.55
N GLY A 175 -9.31 -19.93 0.56
CA GLY A 175 -9.67 -19.98 -0.85
C GLY A 175 -8.82 -20.99 -1.58
N ASP A 176 -9.47 -22.02 -2.11
CA ASP A 176 -8.84 -23.03 -2.95
C ASP A 176 -9.23 -22.80 -4.42
N LEU A 177 -8.25 -22.73 -5.31
CA LEU A 177 -8.49 -22.73 -6.74
C LEU A 177 -8.81 -24.16 -7.18
N VAL A 178 -9.98 -24.35 -7.77
CA VAL A 178 -10.48 -25.64 -8.23
C VAL A 178 -10.61 -25.61 -9.74
N ALA A 179 -9.92 -26.52 -10.42
CA ALA A 179 -10.08 -26.73 -11.86
C ALA A 179 -10.32 -28.22 -12.16
N GLN A 180 -10.98 -28.48 -13.28
CA GLN A 180 -11.37 -29.83 -13.66
C GLN A 180 -10.13 -30.73 -13.82
N GLY A 181 -10.14 -31.88 -13.13
CA GLY A 181 -9.05 -32.86 -13.19
C GLY A 181 -7.78 -32.48 -12.43
N ARG A 182 -7.79 -31.40 -11.63
CA ARG A 182 -6.65 -30.98 -10.80
C ARG A 182 -6.96 -31.06 -9.32
N THR A 183 -5.93 -31.32 -8.52
CA THR A 183 -6.03 -31.16 -7.07
C THR A 183 -6.26 -29.68 -6.75
N PRO A 184 -7.23 -29.36 -5.87
CA PRO A 184 -7.43 -27.99 -5.41
C PRO A 184 -6.16 -27.39 -4.84
N GLU A 185 -5.82 -26.18 -5.26
CA GLU A 185 -4.62 -25.48 -4.82
C GLU A 185 -4.99 -24.34 -3.86
N ARG A 186 -4.37 -24.32 -2.68
CA ARG A 186 -4.60 -23.28 -1.68
C ARG A 186 -4.04 -21.95 -2.18
N MET A 187 -4.92 -21.02 -2.54
CA MET A 187 -4.52 -19.67 -2.98
C MET A 187 -4.40 -18.69 -1.83
N PHE A 188 -5.26 -18.83 -0.81
CA PHE A 188 -5.13 -18.05 0.41
C PHE A 188 -5.66 -18.81 1.61
N GLU A 189 -5.03 -18.56 2.75
CA GLU A 189 -5.49 -18.96 4.08
C GLU A 189 -5.31 -17.76 5.00
N MET A 190 -6.35 -17.45 5.76
CA MET A 190 -6.36 -16.37 6.72
C MET A 190 -6.91 -16.89 8.03
N GLU A 191 -6.08 -16.85 9.07
CA GLU A 191 -6.47 -17.19 10.43
C GLU A 191 -6.53 -15.90 11.26
N LEU A 192 -7.71 -15.54 11.73
CA LEU A 192 -7.92 -14.46 12.69
C LEU A 192 -8.12 -15.06 14.07
N THR A 193 -7.19 -14.74 14.98
CA THR A 193 -7.29 -15.09 16.40
C THR A 193 -7.65 -13.84 17.21
N ARG A 194 -8.56 -13.99 18.17
CA ARG A 194 -8.97 -12.94 19.12
C ARG A 194 -7.76 -12.40 19.90
N ILE A 195 -7.61 -11.08 19.94
CA ILE A 195 -6.70 -10.39 20.86
C ILE A 195 -7.50 -9.34 21.65
N GLY A 196 -7.73 -9.59 22.94
CA GLY A 196 -8.42 -8.65 23.86
C GLY A 196 -9.91 -8.93 24.10
N ASP A 197 -10.54 -8.12 24.96
CA ASP A 197 -11.89 -8.34 25.49
C ASP A 197 -13.00 -7.79 24.60
N CYS A 198 -13.34 -8.52 23.54
CA CYS A 198 -14.59 -8.32 22.80
C CYS A 198 -15.34 -9.65 22.59
N ASN A 199 -16.65 -9.54 22.37
CA ASN A 199 -17.57 -10.67 22.20
C ASN A 199 -17.63 -11.19 20.75
N TRP A 200 -16.89 -10.59 19.82
CA TRP A 200 -16.75 -11.08 18.45
C TRP A 200 -15.76 -12.27 18.40
N PRO A 201 -15.94 -13.27 17.51
CA PRO A 201 -17.00 -13.45 16.51
C PRO A 201 -18.26 -14.16 17.06
N ALA A 202 -18.28 -14.51 18.34
CA ALA A 202 -19.41 -15.15 19.01
C ALA A 202 -20.58 -14.19 19.32
N ALA A 203 -20.49 -12.93 18.88
CA ALA A 203 -21.53 -11.93 19.05
C ALA A 203 -22.70 -12.35 18.17
N ARG A 204 -23.76 -12.86 18.82
CA ARG A 204 -25.04 -13.18 18.18
C ARG A 204 -25.77 -11.91 17.77
#